data_AF-A0A7C1WNI4-F1
#
_entry.id   AF-A0A7C1WNI4-F1
#
_cell.length_a   1.000
_cell.length_b   1.000
_cell.length_c   1.000
_cell.angle_alpha   90.00
_cell.angle_beta   90.00
_cell.angle_gamma   90.00
#
_symmetry.space_group_name_H-M   'P 1'
#
loop_
_entity.id
_entity.type
_entity.pdbx_description
1 polymer ?
#
loop_
_entity_poly.entity_id
_entity_poly.type
_entity_poly.pdbx_seq_one_letter_code
_entity_poly.pdbx_strand_id
1 'polypeptide(L)'
;KAEEAVIYLYESGVPVSAIQRAFSVGALGAGKLRRLVPTRWSITAVDDALSRHLIEQVKGLKHLDRYLFFERKYADNTFVAVIAPGAWSYEWIEAWFPHTTWNPGTTVEVEGDWEGYRGRTTYASLGGCYYAARLATAEYMVKEGFQGTAILIREIYEGFFLPIGVWFVRESVRALFRSKPERYDSLREVLDRLGRSTRLPLSVWLEKSALLRRMLGQERLEVWL
;
A
#
# COMPACT_ATOMS: atom_id res chain seq x y z
N LYS A 1 -2.16 9.26 -23.55
CA LYS A 1 -2.37 8.22 -24.60
C LYS A 1 -2.32 6.78 -24.08
N ALA A 2 -1.18 6.24 -23.59
CA ALA A 2 -1.17 4.87 -23.05
C ALA A 2 -1.79 4.79 -21.65
N GLU A 3 -1.49 5.77 -20.80
CA GLU A 3 -2.10 5.93 -19.47
C GLU A 3 -3.61 6.17 -19.54
N GLU A 4 -4.09 7.05 -20.41
CA GLU A 4 -5.54 7.24 -20.68
C GLU A 4 -6.22 5.92 -21.06
N ALA A 5 -5.60 5.09 -21.90
CA ALA A 5 -6.17 3.79 -22.27
C ALA A 5 -6.19 2.82 -21.09
N VAL A 6 -5.15 2.83 -20.24
CA VAL A 6 -5.11 2.05 -19.00
C VAL A 6 -6.24 2.45 -18.06
N ILE A 7 -6.44 3.75 -17.85
CA ILE A 7 -7.52 4.31 -17.01
C ILE A 7 -8.88 3.94 -17.59
N TYR A 8 -9.10 4.17 -18.89
CA TYR A 8 -10.36 3.84 -19.55
C TYR A 8 -10.73 2.36 -19.42
N LEU A 9 -9.77 1.45 -19.66
CA LEU A 9 -10.01 0.01 -19.53
C LEU A 9 -10.34 -0.37 -18.09
N TYR A 10 -9.64 0.23 -17.12
CA TYR A 10 -9.89 0.00 -15.71
C TYR A 10 -11.29 0.47 -15.29
N GLU A 11 -11.69 1.68 -15.66
CA GLU A 11 -13.02 2.23 -15.39
C GLU A 11 -14.13 1.45 -16.10
N SER A 12 -13.82 0.83 -17.24
CA SER A 12 -14.72 -0.09 -17.95
C SER A 12 -14.83 -1.48 -17.31
N GLY A 13 -14.19 -1.71 -16.15
CA GLY A 13 -14.25 -2.96 -15.40
C GLY A 13 -13.30 -4.06 -15.89
N VAL A 14 -12.34 -3.73 -16.77
CA VAL A 14 -11.35 -4.73 -17.23
C VAL A 14 -10.40 -5.06 -16.08
N PRO A 15 -10.17 -6.36 -15.78
CA PRO A 15 -9.26 -6.75 -14.70
C PRO A 15 -7.86 -6.16 -14.88
N VAL A 16 -7.28 -5.61 -13.81
CA VAL A 16 -5.93 -5.01 -13.82
C VAL A 16 -4.88 -5.96 -14.41
N SER A 17 -4.97 -7.27 -14.13
CA SER A 17 -4.05 -8.27 -14.70
C SER A 17 -4.16 -8.40 -16.23
N ALA A 18 -5.35 -8.21 -16.80
CA ALA A 18 -5.55 -8.19 -18.24
C ALA A 18 -4.98 -6.91 -18.85
N ILE A 19 -5.16 -5.76 -18.19
CA ILE A 19 -4.57 -4.47 -18.60
C ILE A 19 -3.04 -4.56 -18.58
N GLN A 20 -2.45 -5.15 -17.54
CA GLN A 20 -1.01 -5.37 -17.42
C GLN A 20 -0.45 -6.24 -18.55
N ARG A 21 -1.15 -7.32 -18.93
CA ARG A 21 -0.78 -8.16 -20.08
C ARG A 21 -0.85 -7.37 -21.39
N ALA A 22 -1.94 -6.64 -21.62
CA ALA A 22 -2.11 -5.81 -22.82
C ALA A 22 -1.03 -4.71 -22.92
N PHE A 23 -0.66 -4.12 -21.79
CA PHE A 23 0.42 -3.13 -21.71
C PHE A 23 1.78 -3.75 -22.02
N SER A 24 2.07 -4.94 -21.48
CA SER A 24 3.35 -5.64 -21.69
C SER A 24 3.59 -6.01 -23.16
N VAL A 25 2.54 -6.40 -23.88
CA VAL A 25 2.63 -6.71 -25.32
C VAL A 25 2.55 -5.48 -26.23
N GLY A 26 2.54 -4.26 -25.66
CA GLY A 26 2.48 -3.02 -26.42
C GLY A 26 1.15 -2.80 -27.15
N ALA A 27 0.06 -3.46 -26.74
CA ALA A 27 -1.26 -3.27 -27.35
C ALA A 27 -1.87 -1.90 -26.99
N LEU A 28 -1.38 -1.27 -25.93
CA LEU A 28 -1.81 0.04 -25.43
C LEU A 28 -0.85 1.13 -25.93
N GLY A 29 -1.39 2.19 -26.53
CA GLY A 29 -0.61 3.31 -27.10
C GLY A 29 -0.88 3.56 -28.59
N ALA A 30 -0.38 4.69 -29.10
CA ALA A 30 -0.65 5.15 -30.46
C ALA A 30 0.48 4.81 -31.45
N GLY A 31 0.17 4.03 -32.48
CA GLY A 31 1.04 3.77 -33.63
C GLY A 31 2.46 3.32 -33.25
N LYS A 32 3.47 4.08 -33.71
CA LYS A 32 4.90 3.80 -33.48
C LYS A 32 5.38 3.92 -32.01
N LEU A 33 4.53 4.40 -31.10
CA LEU A 33 4.84 4.49 -29.67
C LEU A 33 4.51 3.21 -28.90
N ARG A 34 3.87 2.23 -29.54
CA ARG A 34 3.67 0.90 -28.98
C ARG A 34 5.01 0.19 -28.85
N ARG A 35 5.34 -0.26 -27.63
CA ARG A 35 6.58 -0.98 -27.33
C ARG A 35 6.26 -2.18 -26.46
N LEU A 36 7.00 -3.26 -26.66
CA LEU A 36 7.04 -4.36 -25.71
C LEU A 36 7.71 -3.85 -24.43
N VAL A 37 7.07 -4.09 -23.30
CA VAL A 37 7.57 -3.72 -21.97
C VAL A 37 7.70 -4.99 -21.14
N PRO A 38 8.84 -5.24 -20.49
CA PRO A 38 9.00 -6.38 -19.59
C PRO A 38 7.87 -6.45 -18.58
N THR A 39 7.31 -7.64 -18.35
CA THR A 39 6.08 -7.83 -17.55
C THR A 39 6.18 -7.23 -16.15
N ARG A 40 7.36 -7.29 -15.50
CA ARG A 40 7.59 -6.66 -14.18
C ARG A 40 7.40 -5.14 -14.23
N TRP A 41 7.90 -4.49 -15.28
CA TRP A 41 7.76 -3.04 -15.45
C TRP A 41 6.33 -2.66 -15.87
N SER A 42 5.67 -3.50 -16.66
CA SER A 42 4.26 -3.29 -17.01
C SER A 42 3.35 -3.36 -15.77
N ILE A 43 3.61 -4.30 -14.86
CA ILE A 43 2.85 -4.41 -13.61
C ILE A 43 2.97 -3.13 -12.81
N THR A 44 4.20 -2.68 -12.53
CA THR A 44 4.40 -1.46 -11.74
C THR A 44 3.86 -0.21 -12.46
N ALA A 45 4.08 -0.08 -13.77
CA ALA A 45 3.63 1.09 -14.53
C ALA A 45 2.10 1.21 -14.55
N VAL A 46 1.39 0.09 -14.70
CA VAL A 46 -0.08 0.08 -14.64
C VAL A 46 -0.55 0.38 -13.22
N ASP A 47 0.06 -0.23 -12.20
CA ASP A 47 -0.33 0.01 -10.81
C ASP A 47 -0.09 1.48 -10.39
N ASP A 48 1.05 2.07 -10.78
CA ASP A 48 1.37 3.47 -10.52
C ASP A 48 0.40 4.43 -11.24
N ALA A 49 0.16 4.22 -12.55
CA ALA A 49 -0.78 5.03 -13.32
C ALA A 49 -2.20 5.02 -12.71
N LEU A 50 -2.73 3.82 -12.42
CA LEU A 50 -4.06 3.68 -11.84
C LEU A 50 -4.14 4.26 -10.42
N SER A 51 -3.13 4.01 -9.60
CA SER A 51 -3.13 4.56 -8.23
C SER A 51 -3.05 6.09 -8.24
N ARG A 52 -2.24 6.72 -9.09
CA ARG A 52 -2.21 8.20 -9.20
C ARG A 52 -3.57 8.76 -9.61
N HIS A 53 -4.23 8.16 -10.61
CA HIS A 53 -5.58 8.56 -11.03
C HIS A 53 -6.59 8.50 -9.87
N LEU A 54 -6.60 7.41 -9.12
CA LEU A 54 -7.50 7.24 -7.98
C LEU A 54 -7.15 8.16 -6.82
N ILE A 55 -5.88 8.39 -6.55
CA ILE A 55 -5.42 9.28 -5.47
C ILE A 55 -5.90 10.72 -5.68
N GLU A 56 -5.93 11.22 -6.91
CA GLU A 56 -6.50 12.54 -7.20
C GLU A 56 -7.99 12.61 -6.86
N GLN A 57 -8.74 11.51 -7.05
CA GLN A 57 -10.12 11.42 -6.59
C GLN A 57 -10.19 11.39 -5.06
N VAL A 58 -9.36 10.56 -4.41
CA VAL A 58 -9.30 10.45 -2.94
C VAL A 58 -9.07 11.82 -2.30
N LYS A 59 -8.13 12.61 -2.80
CA LYS A 59 -7.82 13.95 -2.29
C LYS A 59 -9.02 14.92 -2.29
N GLY A 60 -10.03 14.67 -3.14
CA GLY A 60 -11.28 15.44 -3.17
C GLY A 60 -12.36 14.97 -2.19
N LEU A 61 -12.15 13.85 -1.48
CA LEU A 61 -13.13 13.26 -0.58
C LEU A 61 -13.06 13.88 0.83
N LYS A 62 -14.06 13.60 1.67
CA LYS A 62 -14.06 14.06 3.06
C LYS A 62 -13.02 13.32 3.89
N HIS A 63 -12.45 13.99 4.89
CA HIS A 63 -11.54 13.33 5.82
C HIS A 63 -12.29 12.28 6.63
N LEU A 64 -11.66 11.13 6.82
CA LEU A 64 -12.07 10.13 7.78
C LEU A 64 -12.07 10.71 9.20
N ASP A 65 -13.03 10.30 10.02
CA ASP A 65 -13.29 10.82 11.37
C ASP A 65 -12.69 9.95 12.49
N ARG A 66 -12.49 8.66 12.23
CA ARG A 66 -11.97 7.67 13.19
C ARG A 66 -10.84 6.86 12.61
N TYR A 67 -10.04 6.24 13.45
CA TYR A 67 -9.03 5.30 12.98
C TYR A 67 -9.69 3.99 12.55
N LEU A 68 -9.27 3.47 11.40
CA LEU A 68 -9.63 2.12 10.95
C LEU A 68 -8.41 1.22 11.07
N PHE A 69 -8.61 0.02 11.60
CA PHE A 69 -7.58 -1.00 11.70
C PHE A 69 -8.04 -2.28 11.00
N PHE A 70 -7.16 -2.85 10.20
CA PHE A 70 -7.37 -4.11 9.50
C PHE A 70 -6.21 -5.06 9.79
N GLU A 71 -6.52 -6.34 9.95
CA GLU A 71 -5.53 -7.41 10.03
C GLU A 71 -5.91 -8.55 9.08
N ARG A 72 -4.91 -9.10 8.39
CA ARG A 72 -5.06 -10.32 7.61
C ARG A 72 -3.81 -11.19 7.72
N LYS A 73 -3.99 -12.42 8.20
CA LYS A 73 -2.98 -13.46 8.18
C LYS A 73 -3.24 -14.42 7.02
N TYR A 74 -2.25 -14.60 6.15
CA TYR A 74 -2.38 -15.47 4.97
C TYR A 74 -1.04 -15.92 4.44
N ALA A 75 -0.89 -17.23 4.20
CA ALA A 75 0.30 -17.84 3.61
C ALA A 75 1.60 -17.33 4.27
N ASP A 76 1.72 -17.46 5.59
CA ASP A 76 2.88 -17.03 6.39
C ASP A 76 3.20 -15.54 6.29
N ASN A 77 2.20 -14.72 5.98
CA ASN A 77 2.30 -13.27 6.01
C ASN A 77 1.25 -12.69 6.96
N THR A 78 1.64 -11.65 7.69
CA THR A 78 0.69 -10.78 8.41
C THR A 78 0.65 -9.44 7.71
N PHE A 79 -0.53 -9.05 7.23
CA PHE A 79 -0.80 -7.73 6.68
C PHE A 79 -1.61 -6.94 7.70
N VAL A 80 -1.19 -5.71 7.96
CA VAL A 80 -1.92 -4.74 8.77
C VAL A 80 -2.11 -3.48 7.95
N ALA A 81 -3.30 -2.88 8.04
CA ALA A 81 -3.54 -1.54 7.54
C ALA A 81 -4.14 -0.68 8.64
N VAL A 82 -3.53 0.47 8.87
CA VAL A 82 -4.03 1.55 9.72
C VAL A 82 -4.43 2.68 8.80
N ILE A 83 -5.67 3.16 8.91
CA ILE A 83 -6.10 4.40 8.25
C ILE A 83 -6.46 5.40 9.33
N ALA A 84 -5.67 6.47 9.41
CA ALA A 84 -5.87 7.56 10.33
C ALA A 84 -6.65 8.72 9.68
N PRO A 85 -7.38 9.51 10.48
CA PRO A 85 -7.92 10.80 10.06
C PRO A 85 -6.84 11.70 9.44
N GLY A 86 -7.23 12.52 8.45
CA GLY A 86 -6.36 13.54 7.87
C GLY A 86 -6.34 13.55 6.35
N ALA A 87 -5.44 14.36 5.78
CA ALA A 87 -5.24 14.42 4.35
C ALA A 87 -4.56 13.14 3.83
N TRP A 88 -4.73 12.85 2.54
CA TRP A 88 -4.04 11.73 1.89
C TRP A 88 -2.53 11.74 2.19
N SER A 89 -2.08 10.65 2.80
CA SER A 89 -0.68 10.24 2.81
C SER A 89 -0.63 8.72 2.91
N TYR A 90 0.44 8.12 2.41
CA TYR A 90 0.53 6.68 2.27
C TYR A 90 1.91 6.16 2.63
N GLU A 91 1.97 5.06 3.37
CA GLU A 91 3.20 4.37 3.74
C GLU A 91 3.02 2.86 3.63
N TRP A 92 4.06 2.20 3.12
CA TRP A 92 4.15 0.74 3.01
C TRP A 92 5.48 0.28 3.59
N ILE A 93 5.41 -0.63 4.56
CA ILE A 93 6.58 -1.16 5.27
C ILE A 93 6.54 -2.69 5.20
N GLU A 94 7.65 -3.30 4.81
CA GLU A 94 7.84 -4.75 4.84
C GLU A 94 8.91 -5.12 5.86
N ALA A 95 8.63 -6.18 6.62
CA ALA A 95 9.60 -6.86 7.47
C ALA A 95 9.78 -8.28 6.95
N TRP A 96 11.00 -8.62 6.53
CA TRP A 96 11.36 -9.95 6.07
C TRP A 96 12.07 -10.70 7.19
N PHE A 97 11.44 -11.74 7.70
CA PHE A 97 12.06 -12.62 8.68
C PHE A 97 13.18 -13.47 8.06
N PRO A 98 14.13 -13.95 8.88
CA PRO A 98 15.24 -14.80 8.45
C PRO A 98 14.79 -16.02 7.65
N HIS A 99 15.72 -16.58 6.87
CA HIS A 99 15.51 -17.83 6.12
C HIS A 99 14.31 -17.79 5.16
N THR A 100 14.01 -16.62 4.60
CA THR A 100 13.01 -16.45 3.54
C THR A 100 13.70 -16.19 2.20
N THR A 101 12.97 -16.34 1.09
CA THR A 101 13.50 -16.11 -0.27
C THR A 101 14.13 -14.72 -0.43
N TRP A 102 13.63 -13.73 0.31
CA TRP A 102 14.06 -12.34 0.21
C TRP A 102 14.96 -11.88 1.37
N ASN A 103 15.14 -12.72 2.41
CA ASN A 103 16.10 -12.50 3.48
C ASN A 103 16.77 -13.85 3.88
N PRO A 104 17.89 -14.21 3.24
CA PRO A 104 18.65 -15.41 3.57
C PRO A 104 19.49 -15.25 4.86
N GLY A 105 19.50 -14.06 5.46
CA GLY A 105 20.25 -13.74 6.67
C GLY A 105 19.64 -14.33 7.94
N THR A 106 20.16 -13.89 9.08
CA THR A 106 19.78 -14.34 10.43
C THR A 106 19.01 -13.31 11.24
N THR A 107 18.89 -12.08 10.74
CA THR A 107 18.19 -10.96 11.38
C THR A 107 16.99 -10.53 10.54
N VAL A 108 15.98 -9.95 11.18
CA VAL A 108 14.81 -9.40 10.46
C VAL A 108 15.23 -8.11 9.75
N GLU A 109 15.00 -8.03 8.44
CA GLU A 109 15.21 -6.81 7.64
C GLU A 109 13.90 -6.04 7.56
N VAL A 110 13.94 -4.73 7.81
CA VAL A 110 12.73 -3.87 7.77
C VAL A 110 12.99 -2.66 6.89
N GLU A 111 12.23 -2.55 5.80
CA GLU A 111 12.29 -1.42 4.87
C GLU A 111 10.90 -0.84 4.65
N GLY A 112 10.86 0.48 4.47
CA GLY A 112 9.62 1.23 4.34
C GLY A 112 9.78 2.38 3.37
N ASP A 113 8.72 2.66 2.63
CA ASP A 113 8.59 3.83 1.79
C ASP A 113 7.29 4.55 2.09
N TRP A 114 7.30 5.88 1.98
CA TRP A 114 6.13 6.70 2.23
C TRP A 114 5.99 7.82 1.20
N GLU A 115 4.81 8.42 1.15
CA GLU A 115 4.51 9.62 0.39
C GLU A 115 3.50 10.49 1.13
N GLY A 116 3.69 11.81 1.03
CA GLY A 116 2.73 12.78 1.53
C GLY A 116 1.68 13.12 0.47
N TYR A 117 0.91 14.17 0.75
CA TYR A 117 -0.14 14.66 -0.15
C TYR A 117 0.33 14.93 -1.59
N ARG A 118 1.58 15.38 -1.77
CA ARG A 118 2.15 15.67 -3.10
C ARG A 118 2.68 14.43 -3.84
N GLY A 119 2.67 13.26 -3.22
CA GLY A 119 3.23 12.03 -3.77
C GLY A 119 4.77 12.01 -3.75
N ARG A 120 5.35 10.98 -4.37
CA ARG A 120 6.81 10.83 -4.55
C ARG A 120 7.30 11.42 -5.86
N THR A 121 8.52 11.94 -5.85
CA THR A 121 9.27 12.34 -7.06
C THR A 121 10.27 11.29 -7.51
N THR A 122 10.57 10.32 -6.65
CA THR A 122 11.50 9.21 -6.90
C THR A 122 10.79 7.87 -6.78
N TYR A 123 11.29 6.89 -7.54
CA TYR A 123 10.76 5.54 -7.51
C TYR A 123 10.94 4.90 -6.12
N ALA A 124 9.93 4.17 -5.64
CA ALA A 124 9.98 3.43 -4.38
C ALA A 124 11.09 2.36 -4.37
N SER A 125 11.92 2.32 -3.32
CA SER A 125 12.95 1.30 -3.12
C SER A 125 12.34 -0.11 -3.01
N LEU A 126 11.18 -0.21 -2.35
CA LEU A 126 10.38 -1.44 -2.26
C LEU A 126 9.81 -1.92 -3.62
N GLY A 127 9.93 -1.10 -4.66
CA GLY A 127 9.56 -1.44 -6.02
C GLY A 127 8.06 -1.70 -6.18
N GLY A 128 7.71 -2.75 -6.93
CA GLY A 128 6.33 -2.97 -7.37
C GLY A 128 5.32 -3.24 -6.24
N CYS A 129 5.77 -3.82 -5.12
CA CYS A 129 4.90 -4.09 -3.97
C CYS A 129 4.31 -2.80 -3.39
N TYR A 130 5.10 -1.72 -3.35
CA TYR A 130 4.66 -0.40 -2.91
C TYR A 130 3.45 0.09 -3.72
N TYR A 131 3.56 0.07 -5.06
CA TYR A 131 2.51 0.56 -5.96
C TYR A 131 1.29 -0.36 -5.98
N ALA A 132 1.48 -1.67 -5.83
CA ALA A 132 0.39 -2.64 -5.71
C ALA A 132 -0.48 -2.41 -4.48
N ALA A 133 0.16 -2.26 -3.31
CA ALA A 133 -0.54 -1.95 -2.06
C ALA A 133 -1.18 -0.55 -2.12
N ARG A 134 -0.51 0.42 -2.76
CA ARG A 134 -1.05 1.78 -2.95
C ARG A 134 -2.31 1.78 -3.79
N LEU A 135 -2.30 1.05 -4.91
CA LEU A 135 -3.48 0.88 -5.77
C LEU A 135 -4.64 0.30 -4.97
N ALA A 136 -4.44 -0.82 -4.27
CA ALA A 136 -5.49 -1.44 -3.47
C ALA A 136 -6.05 -0.51 -2.38
N THR A 137 -5.19 0.33 -1.79
CA THR A 137 -5.58 1.33 -0.78
C THR A 137 -6.41 2.46 -1.38
N ALA A 138 -5.98 3.01 -2.53
CA ALA A 138 -6.71 4.06 -3.22
C ALA A 138 -8.08 3.57 -3.69
N GLU A 139 -8.16 2.33 -4.22
CA GLU A 139 -9.43 1.69 -4.59
C GLU A 139 -10.41 1.62 -3.41
N TYR A 140 -9.91 1.22 -2.23
CA TYR A 140 -10.72 1.16 -1.02
C TYR A 140 -11.23 2.54 -0.60
N MET A 141 -10.37 3.55 -0.56
CA MET A 141 -10.74 4.92 -0.16
C MET A 141 -11.75 5.56 -1.11
N VAL A 142 -11.58 5.39 -2.43
CA VAL A 142 -12.56 5.86 -3.42
C VAL A 142 -13.91 5.17 -3.21
N LYS A 143 -13.91 3.84 -3.03
CA LYS A 143 -15.13 3.05 -2.82
C LYS A 143 -15.90 3.47 -1.57
N GLU A 144 -15.20 3.72 -0.47
CA GLU A 144 -15.83 4.10 0.80
C GLU A 144 -16.09 5.60 0.93
N GLY A 145 -15.55 6.43 0.03
CA GLY A 145 -15.90 7.84 -0.08
C GLY A 145 -15.20 8.76 0.93
N PHE A 146 -13.97 8.44 1.34
CA PHE A 146 -13.20 9.27 2.27
C PHE A 146 -11.70 9.34 1.90
N GLN A 147 -10.99 10.30 2.50
CA GLN A 147 -9.53 10.35 2.51
C GLN A 147 -8.97 10.22 3.92
N GLY A 148 -7.71 9.79 4.00
CA GLY A 148 -7.02 9.59 5.26
C GLY A 148 -5.53 9.32 5.04
N THR A 149 -4.82 9.17 6.15
CA THR A 149 -3.43 8.71 6.15
C THR A 149 -3.40 7.20 6.28
N ALA A 150 -2.94 6.50 5.25
CA ALA A 150 -2.85 5.04 5.22
C ALA A 150 -1.44 4.54 5.51
N ILE A 151 -1.32 3.68 6.51
CA ILE A 151 -0.05 3.06 6.93
C ILE A 151 -0.26 1.56 6.87
N LEU A 152 0.43 0.91 5.94
CA LEU A 152 0.32 -0.52 5.71
C LEU A 152 1.64 -1.20 6.08
N ILE A 153 1.51 -2.30 6.80
CA ILE A 153 2.63 -3.09 7.31
C ILE A 153 2.45 -4.53 6.85
N ARG A 154 3.56 -5.15 6.48
CA ARG A 154 3.61 -6.58 6.16
C ARG A 154 4.78 -7.25 6.86
N GLU A 155 4.49 -8.28 7.65
CA GLU A 155 5.50 -9.23 8.11
C GLU A 155 5.46 -10.48 7.23
N ILE A 156 6.63 -10.89 6.75
CA ILE A 156 6.84 -12.08 5.94
C ILE A 156 7.63 -13.06 6.80
N TYR A 157 6.98 -14.13 7.25
CA TYR A 157 7.56 -15.08 8.18
C TYR A 157 8.38 -16.17 7.47
N GLU A 158 9.14 -16.90 8.28
CA GLU A 158 9.85 -18.11 7.89
C GLU A 158 8.85 -19.10 7.25
N GLY A 159 9.27 -19.82 6.20
CA GLY A 159 8.37 -20.73 5.46
C GLY A 159 7.78 -20.13 4.19
N PHE A 160 7.82 -18.81 4.02
CA PHE A 160 7.40 -18.16 2.78
C PHE A 160 8.48 -18.27 1.68
N PHE A 161 8.50 -19.41 0.99
CA PHE A 161 9.47 -19.68 -0.09
C PHE A 161 8.95 -19.33 -1.49
N LEU A 162 7.67 -18.97 -1.60
CA LEU A 162 7.03 -18.75 -2.89
C LEU A 162 7.48 -17.41 -3.50
N PRO A 163 7.98 -17.38 -4.75
CA PRO A 163 8.30 -16.15 -5.46
C PRO A 163 7.01 -15.49 -5.97
N ILE A 164 6.03 -15.25 -5.08
CA ILE A 164 4.75 -14.68 -5.48
C ILE A 164 4.97 -13.19 -5.71
N GLY A 165 4.82 -12.78 -6.97
CA GLY A 165 5.08 -11.42 -7.43
C GLY A 165 4.11 -10.39 -6.86
N VAL A 166 4.32 -9.14 -7.28
CA VAL A 166 3.56 -7.91 -6.94
C VAL A 166 2.03 -8.09 -6.87
N TRP A 167 1.46 -8.98 -7.69
CA TRP A 167 0.04 -9.33 -7.66
C TRP A 167 -0.42 -9.89 -6.29
N PHE A 168 0.38 -10.69 -5.61
CA PHE A 168 0.06 -11.25 -4.29
C PHE A 168 -0.21 -10.18 -3.25
N VAL A 169 0.64 -9.14 -3.24
CA VAL A 169 0.48 -7.99 -2.35
C VAL A 169 -0.82 -7.29 -2.68
N ARG A 170 -1.06 -6.95 -3.95
CA ARG A 170 -2.28 -6.25 -4.38
C ARG A 170 -3.54 -7.00 -3.97
N GLU A 171 -3.62 -8.30 -4.25
CA GLU A 171 -4.82 -9.07 -3.91
C GLU A 171 -4.96 -9.35 -2.41
N SER A 172 -3.84 -9.49 -1.69
CA SER A 172 -3.88 -9.63 -0.23
C SER A 172 -4.37 -8.36 0.45
N VAL A 173 -3.93 -7.19 -0.03
CA VAL A 173 -4.39 -5.88 0.48
C VAL A 173 -5.84 -5.61 0.06
N ARG A 174 -6.27 -5.97 -1.16
CA ARG A 174 -7.70 -5.93 -1.54
C ARG A 174 -8.55 -6.83 -0.63
N ALA A 175 -8.08 -8.04 -0.35
CA ALA A 175 -8.77 -8.96 0.54
C ALA A 175 -8.82 -8.43 1.99
N LEU A 176 -7.74 -7.80 2.46
CA LEU A 176 -7.69 -7.10 3.76
C LEU A 176 -8.80 -6.03 3.84
N PHE A 177 -8.92 -5.16 2.83
CA PHE A 177 -9.94 -4.10 2.80
C PHE A 177 -11.37 -4.56 2.52
N ARG A 178 -11.58 -5.82 2.12
CA ARG A 178 -12.93 -6.43 2.06
C ARG A 178 -13.43 -6.87 3.43
N SER A 179 -12.55 -7.01 4.42
CA SER A 179 -12.94 -7.33 5.79
C SER A 179 -13.55 -6.11 6.50
N LYS A 180 -14.29 -6.34 7.58
CA LYS A 180 -14.86 -5.27 8.39
C LYS A 180 -13.74 -4.67 9.27
N PRO A 181 -13.48 -3.35 9.20
CA PRO A 181 -12.47 -2.74 10.04
C PRO A 181 -12.87 -2.73 11.51
N GLU A 182 -11.86 -2.84 12.38
CA GLU A 182 -11.94 -2.35 13.74
C GLU A 182 -11.87 -0.81 13.73
N ARG A 183 -12.58 -0.15 14.65
CA ARG A 183 -12.65 1.30 14.74
C ARG A 183 -12.13 1.77 16.08
N TYR A 184 -11.31 2.82 16.07
CA TYR A 184 -10.68 3.38 17.25
C TYR A 184 -10.79 4.90 17.23
N ASP A 185 -10.82 5.50 18.42
CA ASP A 185 -10.97 6.95 18.58
C ASP A 185 -9.65 7.64 18.90
N SER A 186 -8.58 6.88 19.17
CA SER A 186 -7.25 7.41 19.46
C SER A 186 -6.11 6.64 18.79
N LEU A 187 -5.01 7.34 18.50
CA LEU A 187 -3.78 6.70 18.02
C LEU A 187 -3.25 5.68 19.02
N ARG A 188 -3.38 5.94 20.32
CA ARG A 188 -2.88 5.04 21.36
C ARG A 188 -3.51 3.65 21.28
N GLU A 189 -4.82 3.56 21.08
CA GLU A 189 -5.53 2.27 20.95
C GLU A 189 -5.07 1.52 19.69
N VAL A 190 -4.88 2.25 18.58
CA VAL A 190 -4.37 1.70 17.32
C VAL A 190 -2.97 1.13 17.48
N LEU A 191 -2.07 1.87 18.16
CA LEU A 191 -0.70 1.44 18.40
C LEU A 191 -0.64 0.20 19.31
N ASP A 192 -1.48 0.15 20.34
CA ASP A 192 -1.58 -1.03 21.21
C ASP A 192 -2.13 -2.24 20.44
N ARG A 193 -3.13 -2.04 19.57
CA ARG A 193 -3.64 -3.08 18.67
C ARG A 193 -2.57 -3.55 17.69
N LEU A 194 -1.79 -2.62 17.11
CA LEU A 194 -0.68 -2.94 16.20
C LEU A 194 0.37 -3.82 16.89
N GLY A 195 0.80 -3.46 18.11
CA GLY A 195 1.77 -4.23 18.88
C GLY A 195 1.31 -5.66 19.21
N ARG A 196 -0.01 -5.91 19.28
CA ARG A 196 -0.60 -7.24 19.47
C ARG A 196 -0.77 -8.03 18.16
N SER A 197 -0.66 -7.37 17.01
CA SER A 197 -0.90 -7.97 15.68
C SER A 197 0.35 -8.56 15.06
N THR A 198 1.50 -7.93 15.31
CA THR A 198 2.79 -8.24 14.69
C THR A 198 3.70 -9.01 15.64
N ARG A 199 4.62 -9.81 15.09
CA ARG A 199 5.66 -10.48 15.89
C ARG A 199 6.76 -9.51 16.29
N LEU A 200 7.10 -8.54 15.42
CA LEU A 200 8.01 -7.46 15.78
C LEU A 200 7.37 -6.53 16.83
N PRO A 201 8.17 -6.04 17.80
CA PRO A 201 7.67 -5.13 18.81
C PRO A 201 7.30 -3.78 18.20
N LEU A 202 6.31 -3.12 18.79
CA LEU A 202 5.81 -1.81 18.35
C LEU A 202 6.92 -0.77 18.15
N SER A 203 7.97 -0.80 18.97
CA SER A 203 9.11 0.11 18.87
C SER A 203 9.78 0.09 17.51
N VAL A 204 9.86 -1.08 16.84
CA VAL A 204 10.45 -1.21 15.51
C VAL A 204 9.61 -0.46 14.47
N TRP A 205 8.28 -0.60 14.53
CA TRP A 205 7.38 0.12 13.64
C TRP A 205 7.42 1.62 13.86
N LEU A 206 7.49 2.06 15.12
CA LEU A 206 7.63 3.47 15.45
C LEU A 206 8.98 4.06 15.00
N GLU A 207 10.05 3.27 14.99
CA GLU A 207 11.34 3.72 14.47
C GLU A 207 11.31 3.87 12.94
N LYS A 208 10.75 2.88 12.25
CA LYS A 208 10.81 2.78 10.79
C LYS A 208 9.75 3.62 10.09
N SER A 209 8.55 3.72 10.64
CA SER A 209 7.45 4.47 10.03
C SER A 209 7.68 5.99 10.12
N ALA A 210 7.66 6.66 8.98
CA ALA A 210 7.69 8.12 8.92
C ALA A 210 6.33 8.72 9.31
N LEU A 211 5.22 8.08 8.90
CA LEU A 211 3.88 8.64 9.14
C LEU A 211 3.44 8.43 10.59
N LEU A 212 3.69 7.26 11.21
CA LEU A 212 3.41 7.06 12.64
C LEU A 212 4.17 8.07 13.51
N ARG A 213 5.45 8.32 13.21
CA ARG A 213 6.24 9.33 13.94
C ARG A 213 5.68 10.73 13.78
N ARG A 214 5.23 11.09 12.57
CA ARG A 214 4.60 12.40 12.33
C ARG A 214 3.31 12.56 13.14
N MET A 215 2.46 11.55 13.16
CA MET A 215 1.20 11.58 13.93
C MET A 215 1.46 11.69 15.44
N LEU A 216 2.42 10.93 15.98
CA LEU A 216 2.84 11.04 17.38
C LEU A 216 3.40 12.43 17.72
N GLY A 217 4.10 13.06 16.78
CA GLY A 217 4.58 14.43 16.94
C GLY A 217 3.44 15.45 16.96
N GLN A 218 2.42 15.26 16.13
CA GLN A 218 1.26 16.15 16.03
C GLN A 218 0.35 16.07 17.26
N GLU A 219 0.01 14.87 17.76
CA GLU A 219 -0.80 14.73 18.99
C GLU A 219 -0.14 15.43 20.18
N ARG A 220 1.20 15.36 20.28
CA ARG A 220 1.92 16.08 21.33
C ARG A 220 1.69 17.59 21.21
N LEU A 221 1.75 18.16 20.01
CA LEU A 221 1.56 19.60 19.80
C LEU A 221 0.12 20.04 20.11
N GLU A 222 -0.88 19.22 19.78
CA GLU A 222 -2.29 19.52 20.07
C GLU A 222 -2.60 19.50 21.57
N VAL A 223 -1.88 18.71 22.38
CA VAL A 223 -2.03 18.74 23.86
C VAL A 223 -1.48 20.02 24.50
N TRP A 224 -0.61 20.77 23.82
CA TRP A 224 0.01 22.00 24.35
C TRP A 224 -0.64 23.31 23.86
N LEU A 225 -1.66 23.25 23.01
CA LEU A 225 -2.43 24.39 22.50
C LEU A 225 -3.80 24.49 23.19
#